data_AF-A0A165JIH4-F1
#
_entry.id   AF-A0A165JIH4-F1
#
_cell.length_a   1.000
_cell.length_b   1.000
_cell.length_c   1.000
_cell.angle_alpha   90.00
_cell.angle_beta   90.00
_cell.angle_gamma   90.00
#
_symmetry.space_group_name_H-M   'P 1'
#
loop_
_entity.id
_entity.type
_entity.pdbx_description
1 polymer ?
#
loop_
_entity_poly.entity_id
_entity_poly.type
_entity_poly.pdbx_seq_one_letter_code
_entity_poly.pdbx_strand_id
1 'polypeptide(L)'
;MFGLRHLLGLGLLALSVTAAPQPHKKRTCSTKCFPNGNATISDATATKRTRENWWCPADKMYGFMGFSYPLEVSDCGDASNGFDKINSDFKKMKEMGASMVRVYAPECREKSVWENLLKAGIENNMGIIGMVWWGFGDQGLWVKTRDSINAVLEENPLAPFVFHSMAFGSEPVGDGVEDDGTFVKDMLAWKDTLSKYGINLGISEDWDRQGRLTDGDGLTDFGKQIRDASDNLQLHPMPYYHCDKYPTADNVMDYFSWYIEKLVEPNMPGLPIFVTETQWSSQQGGSHNRGCGEPGEDLDNFKKFWNTWQDNCDYWKQHKVGWFAHTFSDEMEGGFGILDGSGNPKMDFAPPRC
;
A
#
# COMPACT_ATOMS: atom_id res chain seq x y z
N MET A 1 7.53 54.61 -55.51
CA MET A 1 8.66 54.96 -54.62
C MET A 1 8.09 55.40 -53.29
N PHE A 2 8.74 55.01 -52.17
CA PHE A 2 8.27 55.00 -50.76
C PHE A 2 7.27 53.87 -50.45
N GLY A 3 7.41 52.97 -49.46
CA GLY A 3 8.45 52.74 -48.44
C GLY A 3 7.83 52.48 -47.05
N LEU A 4 8.16 51.32 -46.43
CA LEU A 4 8.14 51.01 -44.97
C LEU A 4 6.76 50.82 -44.27
N ARG A 5 6.51 49.92 -43.29
CA ARG A 5 7.35 49.18 -42.32
C ARG A 5 6.77 47.79 -41.97
N HIS A 6 7.65 46.83 -41.70
CA HIS A 6 7.37 45.60 -40.96
C HIS A 6 7.64 45.82 -39.46
N LEU A 7 6.82 45.20 -38.61
CA LEU A 7 7.05 45.01 -37.17
C LEU A 7 7.38 43.52 -36.96
N LEU A 8 8.63 43.23 -36.62
CA LEU A 8 9.08 41.91 -36.15
C LEU A 8 8.83 41.82 -34.63
N GLY A 9 7.95 40.90 -34.23
CA GLY A 9 7.86 40.44 -32.84
C GLY A 9 8.81 39.26 -32.64
N LEU A 10 9.80 39.41 -31.76
CA LEU A 10 10.59 38.29 -31.26
C LEU A 10 9.75 37.51 -30.23
N GLY A 11 9.36 36.29 -30.59
CA GLY A 11 8.88 35.30 -29.62
C GLY A 11 10.07 34.56 -29.01
N LEU A 12 10.27 34.71 -27.69
CA LEU A 12 11.14 33.82 -26.93
C LEU A 12 10.45 32.47 -26.76
N LEU A 13 10.99 31.43 -27.40
CA LEU A 13 10.69 30.03 -27.07
C LEU A 13 11.42 29.67 -25.77
N ALA A 14 10.65 29.45 -24.70
CA ALA A 14 11.14 28.78 -23.51
C ALA A 14 11.28 27.28 -23.80
N LEU A 15 12.52 26.80 -23.86
CA LEU A 15 12.82 25.37 -23.90
C LEU A 15 12.65 24.80 -22.48
N SER A 16 11.57 24.07 -22.27
CA SER A 16 11.39 23.21 -21.09
C SER A 16 12.36 22.03 -21.20
N VAL A 17 13.39 22.03 -20.34
CA VAL A 17 14.29 20.89 -20.18
C VAL A 17 13.56 19.85 -19.33
N THR A 18 12.96 18.86 -19.99
CA THR A 18 12.50 17.63 -19.33
C THR A 18 13.73 16.82 -18.93
N ALA A 19 14.05 16.82 -17.63
CA ALA A 19 15.08 15.93 -17.10
C ALA A 19 14.59 14.48 -17.25
N ALA A 20 15.26 13.70 -18.10
CA ALA A 20 14.99 12.28 -18.23
C ALA A 20 15.24 11.57 -16.88
N PRO A 21 14.41 10.59 -16.48
CA PRO A 21 14.63 9.80 -15.29
C PRO A 21 16.00 9.11 -15.37
N GLN A 22 16.83 9.34 -14.35
CA GLN A 22 18.16 8.73 -14.23
C GLN A 22 17.99 7.20 -14.13
N PRO A 23 18.73 6.41 -14.92
CA PRO A 23 18.67 4.96 -14.82
C PRO A 23 19.16 4.52 -13.44
N HIS A 24 18.28 3.84 -12.68
CA HIS A 24 18.64 3.24 -11.41
C HIS A 24 19.79 2.25 -11.64
N LYS A 25 20.99 2.58 -11.12
CA LYS A 25 22.12 1.65 -11.09
C LYS A 25 21.66 0.35 -10.42
N LYS A 26 21.72 -0.78 -11.13
CA LYS A 26 21.56 -2.12 -10.54
C LYS A 26 22.58 -2.27 -9.41
N ARG A 27 22.13 -2.18 -8.16
CA ARG A 27 22.98 -2.30 -6.97
C ARG A 27 22.99 -3.75 -6.50
N THR A 28 24.17 -4.27 -6.23
CA THR A 28 24.37 -5.59 -5.62
C THR A 28 23.87 -5.56 -4.17
N CYS A 29 23.08 -6.57 -3.81
CA CYS A 29 22.43 -6.71 -2.51
C CYS A 29 23.45 -6.68 -1.37
N SER A 30 23.29 -5.75 -0.44
CA SER A 30 23.86 -5.90 0.90
C SER A 30 23.06 -7.01 1.60
N THR A 31 23.74 -8.04 2.13
CA THR A 31 23.11 -9.07 2.99
C THR A 31 22.55 -8.49 4.30
N LYS A 32 22.73 -7.19 4.53
CA LYS A 32 22.31 -6.44 5.71
C LYS A 32 21.19 -5.44 5.39
N CYS A 33 20.20 -5.76 4.58
CA CYS A 33 19.02 -4.91 4.39
C CYS A 33 17.81 -5.43 5.19
N PHE A 34 16.77 -4.61 5.34
CA PHE A 34 15.51 -4.92 6.02
C PHE A 34 14.32 -4.85 5.04
N PRO A 35 13.32 -5.75 5.11
CA PRO A 35 13.23 -6.87 6.05
C PRO A 35 13.83 -8.19 5.55
N ASN A 36 14.06 -8.33 4.24
CA ASN A 36 14.41 -9.62 3.63
C ASN A 36 15.91 -9.99 3.73
N GLY A 37 16.72 -9.14 4.38
CA GLY A 37 18.10 -9.45 4.76
C GLY A 37 18.23 -9.70 6.27
N ASN A 38 19.46 -9.57 6.78
CA ASN A 38 19.75 -9.85 8.19
C ASN A 38 19.76 -8.59 9.09
N ALA A 39 19.26 -7.45 8.62
CA ALA A 39 19.18 -6.25 9.46
C ALA A 39 17.98 -6.34 10.42
N THR A 40 18.14 -5.80 11.62
CA THR A 40 17.06 -5.70 12.62
C THR A 40 16.91 -4.26 13.10
N ILE A 41 15.68 -3.74 13.20
CA ILE A 41 15.38 -2.35 13.60
C ILE A 41 15.99 -2.01 14.96
N SER A 42 16.03 -2.99 15.87
CA SER A 42 16.65 -2.87 17.20
C SER A 42 18.18 -2.70 17.16
N ASP A 43 18.83 -2.94 16.02
CA ASP A 43 20.21 -2.55 15.86
C ASP A 43 20.28 -1.02 15.91
N ALA A 44 20.96 -0.49 16.93
CA ALA A 44 21.40 0.92 17.03
C ALA A 44 22.31 1.38 15.85
N THR A 45 22.31 0.62 14.76
CA THR A 45 22.96 0.90 13.48
C THR A 45 21.99 1.35 12.39
N ALA A 46 20.67 1.26 12.57
CA ALA A 46 19.70 1.75 11.58
C ALA A 46 19.97 3.23 11.24
N THR A 47 20.05 4.09 12.27
CA THR A 47 20.39 5.52 12.14
C THR A 47 21.83 5.80 11.71
N LYS A 48 22.72 4.79 11.74
CA LYS A 48 24.12 4.91 11.27
C LYS A 48 24.26 4.61 9.79
N ARG A 49 23.16 4.22 9.12
CA ARG A 49 23.10 3.92 7.69
C ARG A 49 22.27 4.98 7.00
N THR A 50 22.50 5.14 5.71
CA THR A 50 21.53 5.86 4.88
C THR A 50 20.29 5.00 4.72
N ARG A 51 19.12 5.63 4.62
CA ARG A 51 17.84 4.92 4.50
C ARG A 51 17.79 4.02 3.26
N GLU A 52 18.44 4.44 2.17
CA GLU A 52 18.52 3.68 0.92
C GLU A 52 19.32 2.39 1.08
N ASN A 53 20.23 2.32 2.05
CA ASN A 53 21.01 1.11 2.38
C ASN A 53 20.37 0.30 3.52
N TRP A 54 19.30 0.82 4.13
CA TRP A 54 18.54 0.15 5.16
C TRP A 54 17.53 -0.81 4.55
N TRP A 55 16.64 -0.29 3.70
CA TRP A 55 15.60 -1.10 3.07
C TRP A 55 16.19 -2.01 1.99
N CYS A 56 15.66 -3.22 1.89
CA CYS A 56 16.01 -4.12 0.80
C CYS A 56 15.59 -3.51 -0.53
N PRO A 57 16.35 -3.76 -1.62
CA PRO A 57 15.95 -3.32 -2.94
C PRO A 57 14.54 -3.82 -3.26
N ALA A 58 13.75 -2.99 -3.94
CA ALA A 58 12.37 -3.31 -4.30
C ALA A 58 12.24 -4.63 -5.08
N ASP A 59 13.21 -4.98 -5.92
CA ASP A 59 13.24 -6.25 -6.66
C ASP A 59 13.54 -7.49 -5.80
N LYS A 60 13.65 -7.29 -4.48
CA LYS A 60 13.77 -8.32 -3.44
C LYS A 60 12.63 -8.28 -2.42
N MET A 61 11.70 -7.34 -2.53
CA MET A 61 10.55 -7.21 -1.63
C MET A 61 9.31 -7.80 -2.29
N TYR A 62 9.31 -9.12 -2.44
CA TYR A 62 8.24 -9.89 -3.07
C TYR A 62 7.84 -11.08 -2.18
N GLY A 63 6.71 -11.72 -2.51
CA GLY A 63 6.10 -12.74 -1.65
C GLY A 63 5.34 -12.13 -0.48
N PHE A 64 5.07 -12.93 0.55
CA PHE A 64 4.30 -12.46 1.70
C PHE A 64 5.09 -11.44 2.52
N MET A 65 4.57 -10.22 2.58
CA MET A 65 5.16 -9.13 3.35
C MET A 65 4.47 -8.97 4.70
N GLY A 66 3.16 -9.18 4.78
CA GLY A 66 2.43 -9.18 6.05
C GLY A 66 0.93 -8.98 5.93
N PHE A 67 0.34 -8.20 6.82
CA PHE A 67 -1.11 -8.03 6.89
C PHE A 67 -1.52 -6.58 6.72
N SER A 68 -2.71 -6.37 6.15
CA SER A 68 -3.45 -5.13 6.37
C SER A 68 -3.93 -5.10 7.82
N TYR A 69 -3.90 -3.92 8.45
CA TYR A 69 -4.20 -3.73 9.86
C TYR A 69 -5.16 -2.54 10.05
N PRO A 70 -6.48 -2.81 10.10
CA PRO A 70 -7.51 -1.81 10.32
C PRO A 70 -7.36 -1.11 11.67
N LEU A 71 -7.48 0.22 11.65
CA LEU A 71 -7.50 1.10 12.82
C LEU A 71 -8.78 1.96 12.80
N GLU A 72 -9.92 1.29 12.66
CA GLU A 72 -11.23 1.90 12.37
C GLU A 72 -11.96 2.47 13.59
N VAL A 73 -11.35 2.40 14.79
CA VAL A 73 -11.93 2.99 15.99
C VAL A 73 -11.47 4.45 16.11
N SER A 74 -12.40 5.40 16.02
CA SER A 74 -12.11 6.84 16.16
C SER A 74 -11.76 7.28 17.58
N ASP A 75 -12.16 6.52 18.60
CA ASP A 75 -11.76 6.79 19.97
C ASP A 75 -10.27 6.48 20.15
N CYS A 76 -9.45 7.54 20.27
CA CYS A 76 -8.01 7.44 20.47
C CYS A 76 -7.61 6.82 21.82
N GLY A 77 -8.53 6.77 22.79
CA GLY A 77 -8.32 6.07 24.06
C GLY A 77 -8.66 4.57 24.01
N ASP A 78 -9.23 4.09 22.90
CA ASP A 78 -9.59 2.67 22.76
C ASP A 78 -8.35 1.77 22.76
N ALA A 79 -8.50 0.59 23.36
CA ALA A 79 -7.40 -0.37 23.50
C ALA A 79 -6.82 -0.81 22.15
N SER A 80 -7.63 -0.85 21.08
CA SER A 80 -7.20 -1.18 19.72
C SER A 80 -6.18 -0.19 19.13
N ASN A 81 -6.25 1.07 19.55
CA ASN A 81 -5.30 2.13 19.20
C ASN A 81 -4.08 2.17 20.13
N GLY A 82 -4.14 1.43 21.25
CA GLY A 82 -3.12 1.37 22.27
C GLY A 82 -1.91 0.51 21.91
N PHE A 83 -0.75 0.88 22.44
CA PHE A 83 0.50 0.16 22.22
C PHE A 83 0.41 -1.34 22.55
N ASP A 84 -0.22 -1.72 23.66
CA ASP A 84 -0.24 -3.12 24.10
C ASP A 84 -0.96 -4.04 23.11
N LYS A 85 -2.10 -3.61 22.56
CA LYS A 85 -2.83 -4.37 21.54
C LYS A 85 -2.05 -4.44 20.24
N ILE A 86 -1.60 -3.29 19.74
CA ILE A 86 -0.82 -3.19 18.49
C ILE A 86 0.45 -4.06 18.58
N ASN A 87 1.17 -4.01 19.71
CA ASN A 87 2.38 -4.79 19.93
C ASN A 87 2.10 -6.29 19.98
N SER A 88 1.04 -6.70 20.67
CA SER A 88 0.60 -8.10 20.72
C SER A 88 0.23 -8.64 19.33
N ASP A 89 -0.49 -7.84 18.55
CA ASP A 89 -0.89 -8.21 17.20
C ASP A 89 0.33 -8.29 16.27
N PHE A 90 1.23 -7.30 16.30
CA PHE A 90 2.47 -7.31 15.51
C PHE A 90 3.33 -8.53 15.84
N LYS A 91 3.44 -8.88 17.13
CA LYS A 91 4.15 -10.10 17.54
C LYS A 91 3.54 -11.35 16.91
N LYS A 92 2.22 -11.49 16.94
CA LYS A 92 1.52 -12.64 16.35
C LYS A 92 1.63 -12.66 14.83
N MET A 93 1.52 -11.51 14.16
CA MET A 93 1.79 -11.40 12.72
C MET A 93 3.21 -11.83 12.39
N LYS A 94 4.20 -11.44 13.21
CA LYS A 94 5.60 -11.83 13.04
C LYS A 94 5.79 -13.34 13.16
N GLU A 95 5.11 -13.98 14.11
CA GLU A 95 5.07 -15.43 14.28
C GLU A 95 4.46 -16.13 13.05
N MET A 96 3.49 -15.50 12.39
CA MET A 96 2.90 -15.94 11.11
C MET A 96 3.75 -15.58 9.87
N GLY A 97 4.99 -15.13 10.07
CA GLY A 97 5.95 -14.88 9.01
C GLY A 97 5.93 -13.46 8.44
N ALA A 98 5.09 -12.56 8.94
CA ALA A 98 5.05 -11.18 8.47
C ALA A 98 6.37 -10.45 8.76
N SER A 99 6.72 -9.55 7.86
CA SER A 99 7.86 -8.65 7.99
C SER A 99 7.47 -7.19 8.03
N MET A 100 6.25 -6.89 7.59
CA MET A 100 5.68 -5.57 7.53
C MET A 100 4.20 -5.60 7.92
N VAL A 101 3.66 -4.43 8.21
CA VAL A 101 2.22 -4.20 8.37
C VAL A 101 1.80 -3.04 7.47
N ARG A 102 0.63 -3.13 6.86
CA ARG A 102 -0.01 -2.01 6.17
C ARG A 102 -1.16 -1.49 7.03
N VAL A 103 -1.05 -0.25 7.49
CA VAL A 103 -2.15 0.41 8.23
C VAL A 103 -3.34 0.57 7.29
N TYR A 104 -4.56 0.36 7.78
CA TYR A 104 -5.80 0.57 7.03
C TYR A 104 -6.78 1.42 7.82
N ALA A 105 -7.49 2.28 7.11
CA ALA A 105 -8.59 3.11 7.62
C ALA A 105 -8.37 3.73 9.02
N PRO A 106 -7.28 4.49 9.26
CA PRO A 106 -7.00 5.05 10.58
C PRO A 106 -8.02 6.15 10.95
N GLU A 107 -8.93 5.83 11.87
CA GLU A 107 -9.94 6.75 12.37
C GLU A 107 -9.47 7.60 13.54
N CYS A 108 -8.66 7.04 14.46
CA CYS A 108 -7.93 7.88 15.38
C CYS A 108 -6.75 8.54 14.65
N ARG A 109 -6.68 9.87 14.73
CA ARG A 109 -5.74 10.70 13.95
C ARG A 109 -4.72 11.41 14.84
N GLU A 110 -4.66 11.05 16.11
CA GLU A 110 -3.68 11.60 17.03
C GLU A 110 -2.28 11.01 16.78
N LYS A 111 -1.27 11.81 17.09
CA LYS A 111 0.14 11.42 17.02
C LYS A 111 0.44 10.12 17.79
N SER A 112 -0.24 9.92 18.92
CA SER A 112 -0.06 8.77 19.82
C SER A 112 -0.23 7.42 19.11
N VAL A 113 -1.16 7.29 18.16
CA VAL A 113 -1.36 6.04 17.40
C VAL A 113 -0.14 5.74 16.51
N TRP A 114 0.40 6.76 15.86
CA TRP A 114 1.61 6.63 15.03
C TRP A 114 2.85 6.33 15.86
N GLU A 115 2.94 6.88 17.07
CA GLU A 115 3.98 6.53 18.05
C GLU A 115 3.85 5.07 18.53
N ASN A 116 2.63 4.60 18.79
CA ASN A 116 2.36 3.23 19.20
C ASN A 116 2.73 2.24 18.08
N LEU A 117 2.33 2.54 16.84
CA LEU A 117 2.72 1.79 15.65
C LEU A 117 4.24 1.74 15.49
N LEU A 118 4.91 2.89 15.57
CA LEU A 118 6.37 2.98 15.49
C LEU A 118 7.04 2.11 16.57
N LYS A 119 6.60 2.22 17.82
CA LYS A 119 7.14 1.45 18.94
C LYS A 119 6.94 -0.04 18.74
N ALA A 120 5.75 -0.47 18.32
CA ALA A 120 5.46 -1.88 18.05
C ALA A 120 6.28 -2.42 16.86
N GLY A 121 6.49 -1.62 15.81
CA GLY A 121 7.37 -1.97 14.69
C GLY A 121 8.82 -2.17 15.13
N ILE A 122 9.32 -1.32 16.02
CA ILE A 122 10.66 -1.47 16.62
C ILE A 122 10.74 -2.76 17.45
N GLU A 123 9.80 -2.99 18.36
CA GLU A 123 9.83 -4.15 19.27
C GLU A 123 9.72 -5.49 18.54
N ASN A 124 8.95 -5.54 17.45
CA ASN A 124 8.75 -6.79 16.69
C ASN A 124 9.62 -6.91 15.44
N ASN A 125 10.51 -5.95 15.20
CA ASN A 125 11.34 -5.89 14.00
C ASN A 125 10.48 -5.99 12.72
N MET A 126 9.50 -5.09 12.59
CA MET A 126 8.54 -5.01 11.49
C MET A 126 8.51 -3.61 10.86
N GLY A 127 8.45 -3.57 9.53
CA GLY A 127 8.25 -2.33 8.78
C GLY A 127 6.78 -1.94 8.71
N ILE A 128 6.50 -0.67 8.44
CA ILE A 128 5.13 -0.15 8.40
C ILE A 128 4.91 0.60 7.09
N ILE A 129 3.85 0.25 6.38
CA ILE A 129 3.23 1.10 5.37
C ILE A 129 2.17 1.92 6.10
N GLY A 130 2.46 3.20 6.32
CA GLY A 130 1.49 4.13 6.91
C GLY A 130 0.55 4.68 5.83
N MET A 131 -0.50 5.39 6.24
CA MET A 131 -1.38 6.06 5.29
C MET A 131 -2.03 7.30 5.89
N VAL A 132 -2.40 8.23 5.00
CA VAL A 132 -3.45 9.21 5.31
C VAL A 132 -4.77 8.70 4.78
N TRP A 133 -5.87 9.09 5.41
CA TRP A 133 -7.20 8.66 5.01
C TRP A 133 -8.25 9.71 5.37
N TRP A 134 -9.23 9.87 4.48
CA TRP A 134 -10.29 10.89 4.59
C TRP A 134 -11.37 10.50 5.60
N GLY A 135 -11.47 9.23 5.98
CA GLY A 135 -12.54 8.77 6.86
C GLY A 135 -13.88 8.64 6.16
N PHE A 136 -14.85 8.04 6.84
CA PHE A 136 -16.21 7.86 6.33
C PHE A 136 -17.07 9.15 6.33
N GLY A 137 -16.50 10.32 6.62
CA GLY A 137 -17.27 11.54 6.88
C GLY A 137 -16.64 12.82 6.34
N ASP A 138 -15.64 13.35 7.05
CA ASP A 138 -15.07 14.68 6.77
C ASP A 138 -13.83 14.58 5.89
N GLN A 139 -13.96 15.10 4.66
CA GLN A 139 -12.91 15.08 3.64
C GLN A 139 -11.66 15.92 4.01
N GLY A 140 -11.67 16.68 5.09
CA GLY A 140 -10.48 17.38 5.62
C GLY A 140 -9.63 16.52 6.57
N LEU A 141 -10.09 15.35 6.98
CA LEU A 141 -9.47 14.58 8.07
C LEU A 141 -8.10 14.00 7.72
N TRP A 142 -7.82 13.75 6.45
CA TRP A 142 -6.51 13.25 6.00
C TRP A 142 -5.37 14.21 6.39
N VAL A 143 -5.65 15.53 6.46
CA VAL A 143 -4.67 16.55 6.86
C VAL A 143 -4.22 16.34 8.29
N LYS A 144 -5.16 15.97 9.19
CA LYS A 144 -4.82 15.67 10.59
C LYS A 144 -3.95 14.43 10.67
N THR A 145 -4.28 13.39 9.91
CA THR A 145 -3.46 12.18 9.82
C THR A 145 -2.05 12.49 9.31
N ARG A 146 -1.95 13.30 8.25
CA ARG A 146 -0.69 13.75 7.66
C ARG A 146 0.17 14.47 8.69
N ASP A 147 -0.40 15.42 9.42
CA ASP A 147 0.32 16.25 10.37
C ASP A 147 0.81 15.43 11.58
N SER A 148 0.00 14.48 12.06
CA SER A 148 0.40 13.53 13.10
C SER A 148 1.55 12.62 12.66
N ILE A 149 1.51 12.09 11.43
CA ILE A 149 2.62 11.31 10.87
C ILE A 149 3.88 12.16 10.75
N ASN A 150 3.76 13.38 10.20
CA ASN A 150 4.88 14.29 10.03
C ASN A 150 5.54 14.63 11.38
N ALA A 151 4.75 14.84 12.44
CA ALA A 151 5.28 15.08 13.79
C ALA A 151 6.08 13.88 14.32
N VAL A 152 5.62 12.64 14.11
CA VAL A 152 6.39 11.44 14.50
C VAL A 152 7.71 11.34 13.71
N LEU A 153 7.68 11.65 12.41
CA LEU A 153 8.89 11.65 11.56
C LEU A 153 9.91 12.71 11.98
N GLU A 154 9.44 13.89 12.39
CA GLU A 154 10.29 15.00 12.82
C GLU A 154 10.93 14.74 14.19
N GLU A 155 10.16 14.17 15.12
CA GLU A 155 10.59 14.02 16.51
C GLU A 155 11.37 12.72 16.78
N ASN A 156 11.19 11.68 15.95
CA ASN A 156 11.82 10.39 16.18
C ASN A 156 12.78 9.98 15.04
N PRO A 157 14.10 9.98 15.27
CA PRO A 157 15.09 9.67 14.23
C PRO A 157 15.06 8.22 13.73
N LEU A 158 14.39 7.30 14.44
CA LEU A 158 14.16 5.93 13.98
C LEU A 158 12.94 5.82 13.06
N ALA A 159 12.00 6.76 13.10
CA ALA A 159 10.76 6.65 12.34
C ALA A 159 10.96 6.40 10.83
N PRO A 160 11.90 7.07 10.13
CA PRO A 160 12.17 6.77 8.72
C PRO A 160 12.69 5.35 8.43
N PHE A 161 13.21 4.66 9.45
CA PHE A 161 13.73 3.29 9.33
C PHE A 161 12.68 2.22 9.70
N VAL A 162 11.50 2.64 10.15
CA VAL A 162 10.37 1.76 10.48
C VAL A 162 9.23 1.99 9.48
N PHE A 163 8.91 3.24 9.18
CA PHE A 163 7.97 3.56 8.09
C PHE A 163 8.66 3.37 6.74
N HIS A 164 8.27 2.32 6.03
CA HIS A 164 8.81 1.95 4.72
C HIS A 164 8.34 2.89 3.60
N SER A 165 7.03 3.12 3.56
CA SER A 165 6.36 3.97 2.59
C SER A 165 5.05 4.47 3.17
N MET A 166 4.43 5.44 2.49
CA MET A 166 3.11 5.95 2.85
C MET A 166 2.12 5.73 1.70
N ALA A 167 0.86 5.50 2.03
CA ALA A 167 -0.26 5.61 1.11
C ALA A 167 -0.95 6.98 1.25
N PHE A 168 -1.20 7.64 0.13
CA PHE A 168 -2.04 8.82 0.06
C PHE A 168 -3.50 8.41 -0.17
N GLY A 169 -4.08 7.80 0.86
CA GLY A 169 -5.42 7.21 0.79
C GLY A 169 -5.40 5.69 0.60
N SER A 170 -6.55 5.12 0.94
CA SER A 170 -7.01 3.78 0.58
C SER A 170 -8.25 4.00 -0.28
N GLU A 171 -8.20 3.53 -1.52
CA GLU A 171 -9.21 3.75 -2.57
C GLU A 171 -9.66 5.21 -2.76
N PRO A 172 -8.74 6.21 -2.74
CA PRO A 172 -9.15 7.61 -2.85
C PRO A 172 -9.96 7.90 -4.13
N VAL A 173 -9.66 7.25 -5.25
CA VAL A 173 -10.41 7.43 -6.50
C VAL A 173 -11.74 6.67 -6.47
N GLY A 174 -11.78 5.54 -5.78
CA GLY A 174 -13.03 4.81 -5.53
C GLY A 174 -14.03 5.56 -4.67
N ASP A 175 -13.50 6.21 -3.65
CA ASP A 175 -14.24 6.98 -2.66
C ASP A 175 -14.64 8.37 -3.18
N GLY A 176 -14.21 8.75 -4.39
CA GLY A 176 -14.50 10.06 -5.01
C GLY A 176 -13.79 11.23 -4.33
N VAL A 177 -12.67 10.95 -3.65
CA VAL A 177 -11.87 11.97 -2.94
C VAL A 177 -11.22 12.95 -3.92
N GLU A 178 -10.97 12.53 -5.15
CA GLU A 178 -10.27 13.32 -6.16
C GLU A 178 -11.10 14.44 -6.78
N ASP A 179 -12.41 14.47 -6.54
CA ASP A 179 -13.37 15.33 -7.24
C ASP A 179 -13.18 16.84 -6.96
N ASP A 180 -12.36 17.22 -5.97
CA ASP A 180 -12.02 18.62 -5.67
C ASP A 180 -10.93 19.22 -6.58
N GLY A 181 -10.27 18.38 -7.39
CA GLY A 181 -9.23 18.77 -8.33
C GLY A 181 -7.87 19.14 -7.70
N THR A 182 -7.67 18.97 -6.39
CA THR A 182 -6.39 19.24 -5.72
C THR A 182 -5.60 17.97 -5.38
N PHE A 183 -6.22 16.79 -5.49
CA PHE A 183 -5.65 15.51 -5.11
C PHE A 183 -4.19 15.29 -5.53
N VAL A 184 -3.86 15.40 -6.82
CA VAL A 184 -2.48 15.18 -7.31
C VAL A 184 -1.51 16.23 -6.77
N LYS A 185 -1.97 17.48 -6.63
CA LYS A 185 -1.16 18.57 -6.08
C LYS A 185 -0.84 18.31 -4.60
N ASP A 186 -1.82 17.87 -3.82
CA ASP A 186 -1.66 17.57 -2.40
C ASP A 186 -0.78 16.33 -2.18
N MET A 187 -0.93 15.32 -3.04
CA MET A 187 -0.05 14.17 -3.09
C MET A 187 1.41 14.60 -3.33
N LEU A 188 1.68 15.45 -4.33
CA LEU A 188 3.02 15.95 -4.62
C LEU A 188 3.59 16.80 -3.47
N ALA A 189 2.76 17.64 -2.84
CA ALA A 189 3.19 18.45 -1.70
C ALA A 189 3.59 17.59 -0.49
N TRP A 190 2.87 16.49 -0.23
CA TRP A 190 3.25 15.59 0.85
C TRP A 190 4.45 14.70 0.45
N LYS A 191 4.55 14.29 -0.80
CA LYS A 191 5.74 13.61 -1.34
C LYS A 191 7.01 14.44 -1.12
N ASP A 192 6.97 15.74 -1.39
CA ASP A 192 8.10 16.65 -1.14
C ASP A 192 8.48 16.68 0.36
N THR A 193 7.49 16.57 1.25
CA THR A 193 7.73 16.49 2.70
C THR A 193 8.38 15.15 3.09
N LEU A 194 7.85 14.04 2.60
CA LEU A 194 8.36 12.68 2.86
C LEU A 194 9.75 12.43 2.26
N SER A 195 10.07 13.10 1.14
CA SER A 195 11.38 13.00 0.47
C SER A 195 12.54 13.42 1.37
N LYS A 196 12.32 14.35 2.32
CA LYS A 196 13.31 14.78 3.32
C LYS A 196 13.75 13.63 4.23
N TYR A 197 12.86 12.66 4.43
CA TYR A 197 13.09 11.44 5.21
C TYR A 197 13.42 10.24 4.32
N GLY A 198 13.46 10.41 2.99
CA GLY A 198 13.65 9.33 2.02
C GLY A 198 12.51 8.30 2.00
N ILE A 199 11.29 8.69 2.41
CA ILE A 199 10.11 7.82 2.43
C ILE A 199 9.35 7.96 1.11
N ASN A 200 9.05 6.83 0.48
CA ASN A 200 8.30 6.75 -0.77
C ASN A 200 6.80 6.96 -0.54
N LEU A 201 6.13 7.61 -1.50
CA LEU A 201 4.68 7.80 -1.52
C LEU A 201 4.02 7.07 -2.70
N GLY A 202 2.82 6.54 -2.50
CA GLY A 202 1.92 6.10 -3.57
C GLY A 202 0.47 6.24 -3.12
N ILE A 203 -0.50 5.83 -3.94
CA ILE A 203 -1.87 5.59 -3.49
C ILE A 203 -2.10 4.09 -3.32
N SER A 204 -2.95 3.69 -2.37
CA SER A 204 -3.40 2.31 -2.19
C SER A 204 -4.75 2.15 -2.88
N GLU A 205 -4.83 1.49 -4.04
CA GLU A 205 -5.97 1.63 -4.97
C GLU A 205 -6.15 0.41 -5.89
N ASP A 206 -7.40 0.15 -6.31
CA ASP A 206 -7.75 -0.74 -7.44
C ASP A 206 -7.66 0.05 -8.75
N TRP A 207 -6.67 -0.30 -9.56
CA TRP A 207 -6.34 0.42 -10.78
C TRP A 207 -7.22 0.02 -11.97
N ASP A 208 -8.01 -1.04 -11.87
CA ASP A 208 -8.95 -1.47 -12.92
C ASP A 208 -10.25 -0.65 -12.98
N ARG A 209 -10.27 0.53 -12.32
CA ARG A 209 -11.32 1.56 -12.43
C ARG A 209 -11.41 2.19 -13.83
N GLN A 210 -12.16 1.53 -14.70
CA GLN A 210 -12.44 1.98 -16.08
C GLN A 210 -13.09 3.37 -16.14
N GLY A 211 -12.63 4.20 -17.07
CA GLY A 211 -13.05 5.59 -17.26
C GLY A 211 -12.47 6.60 -16.27
N ARG A 212 -11.79 6.15 -15.20
CA ARG A 212 -11.17 7.01 -14.18
C ARG A 212 -9.67 6.86 -14.13
N LEU A 213 -9.16 5.68 -13.75
CA LEU A 213 -7.72 5.39 -13.73
C LEU A 213 -7.27 4.75 -15.05
N THR A 214 -8.12 3.91 -15.62
CA THR A 214 -7.83 3.12 -16.81
C THR A 214 -8.89 3.28 -17.90
N ASP A 215 -8.50 3.02 -19.14
CA ASP A 215 -9.40 2.91 -20.29
C ASP A 215 -8.92 1.75 -21.17
N GLY A 216 -9.66 0.64 -21.14
CA GLY A 216 -9.17 -0.66 -21.58
C GLY A 216 -7.97 -1.10 -20.74
N ASP A 217 -6.88 -1.49 -21.41
CA ASP A 217 -5.62 -1.90 -20.78
C ASP A 217 -4.65 -0.72 -20.56
N GLY A 218 -5.05 0.53 -20.82
CA GLY A 218 -4.19 1.72 -20.71
C GLY A 218 -4.60 2.67 -19.59
N LEU A 219 -3.71 3.57 -19.18
CA LEU A 219 -4.04 4.65 -18.23
C LEU A 219 -4.78 5.82 -18.89
N THR A 220 -5.76 6.37 -18.18
CA THR A 220 -6.31 7.70 -18.49
C THR A 220 -5.25 8.79 -18.22
N ASP A 221 -5.52 10.04 -18.60
CA ASP A 221 -4.62 11.16 -18.26
C ASP A 221 -4.53 11.42 -16.75
N PHE A 222 -5.59 11.10 -16.00
CA PHE A 222 -5.56 11.16 -14.54
C PHE A 222 -4.75 10.00 -13.94
N GLY A 223 -4.95 8.78 -14.44
CA GLY A 223 -4.13 7.63 -14.04
C GLY A 223 -2.64 7.85 -14.28
N LYS A 224 -2.25 8.49 -15.40
CA LYS A 224 -0.85 8.89 -15.67
C LYS A 224 -0.33 9.89 -14.64
N GLN A 225 -1.13 10.90 -14.26
CA GLN A 225 -0.72 11.89 -13.26
C GLN A 225 -0.46 11.24 -11.89
N ILE A 226 -1.34 10.34 -11.45
CA ILE A 226 -1.14 9.58 -10.19
C ILE A 226 0.10 8.70 -10.30
N ARG A 227 0.25 7.98 -11.41
CA ARG A 227 1.42 7.11 -11.66
C ARG A 227 2.72 7.91 -11.58
N ASP A 228 2.77 9.10 -12.18
CA ASP A 228 3.96 9.96 -12.17
C ASP A 228 4.21 10.62 -10.81
N ALA A 229 3.17 10.83 -10.01
CA ALA A 229 3.29 11.27 -8.63
C ALA A 229 3.76 10.15 -7.67
N SER A 230 3.63 8.88 -8.05
CA SER A 230 3.95 7.73 -7.20
C SER A 230 5.41 7.28 -7.28
N ASP A 231 5.97 6.83 -6.16
CA ASP A 231 7.29 6.18 -6.03
C ASP A 231 7.18 4.66 -5.91
N ASN A 232 6.00 4.16 -5.55
CA ASN A 232 5.64 2.75 -5.53
C ASN A 232 4.16 2.57 -5.84
N LEU A 233 3.77 1.32 -6.08
CA LEU A 233 2.38 0.93 -6.29
C LEU A 233 1.91 0.17 -5.06
N GLN A 234 0.78 0.61 -4.52
CA GLN A 234 0.04 -0.05 -3.48
C GLN A 234 -1.32 -0.40 -4.10
N LEU A 235 -1.54 -1.68 -4.36
CA LEU A 235 -2.58 -2.17 -5.26
C LEU A 235 -3.67 -2.92 -4.51
N HIS A 236 -4.91 -2.74 -4.97
CA HIS A 236 -6.09 -3.48 -4.51
C HIS A 236 -6.67 -4.38 -5.62
N PRO A 237 -5.97 -5.43 -6.10
CA PRO A 237 -6.56 -6.39 -6.99
C PRO A 237 -7.61 -7.22 -6.22
N MET A 238 -8.90 -6.94 -6.41
CA MET A 238 -9.99 -7.50 -5.59
C MET A 238 -10.99 -8.33 -6.42
N PRO A 239 -10.63 -9.55 -6.87
CA PRO A 239 -11.53 -10.41 -7.65
C PRO A 239 -12.84 -10.74 -6.90
N TYR A 240 -12.83 -10.65 -5.56
CA TYR A 240 -14.00 -10.80 -4.72
C TYR A 240 -15.16 -9.87 -5.13
N TYR A 241 -14.89 -8.62 -5.50
CA TYR A 241 -15.96 -7.69 -5.93
C TYR A 241 -16.34 -7.82 -7.41
N HIS A 242 -15.61 -8.63 -8.20
CA HIS A 242 -15.92 -8.95 -9.60
C HIS A 242 -16.69 -10.26 -9.73
N CYS A 243 -17.75 -10.41 -8.95
CA CYS A 243 -18.41 -11.70 -8.77
C CYS A 243 -19.20 -12.20 -9.99
N ASP A 244 -19.48 -11.32 -10.95
CA ASP A 244 -19.99 -11.68 -12.27
C ASP A 244 -19.00 -12.53 -13.08
N LYS A 245 -17.70 -12.31 -12.85
CA LYS A 245 -16.59 -13.03 -13.52
C LYS A 245 -15.97 -14.10 -12.64
N TYR A 246 -15.88 -13.84 -11.33
CA TYR A 246 -15.26 -14.71 -10.34
C TYR A 246 -16.27 -15.06 -9.24
N PRO A 247 -17.32 -15.86 -9.55
CA PRO A 247 -18.31 -16.25 -8.55
C PRO A 247 -17.66 -17.05 -7.42
N THR A 248 -16.70 -17.93 -7.72
CA THR A 248 -15.92 -18.68 -6.71
C THR A 248 -14.43 -18.35 -6.81
N ALA A 249 -13.66 -18.80 -5.82
CA ALA A 249 -12.21 -18.60 -5.78
C ALA A 249 -11.44 -19.52 -6.76
N ASP A 250 -12.12 -20.30 -7.62
CA ASP A 250 -11.51 -21.35 -8.46
C ASP A 250 -10.49 -20.83 -9.49
N ASN A 251 -10.74 -19.64 -10.07
CA ASN A 251 -9.95 -19.12 -11.19
C ASN A 251 -9.41 -17.70 -10.92
N VAL A 252 -9.18 -17.35 -9.66
CA VAL A 252 -8.72 -15.99 -9.30
C VAL A 252 -7.29 -15.68 -9.78
N MET A 253 -6.47 -16.69 -10.09
CA MET A 253 -5.18 -16.44 -10.76
C MET A 253 -5.32 -15.84 -12.15
N ASP A 254 -6.42 -16.09 -12.87
CA ASP A 254 -6.66 -15.45 -14.16
C ASP A 254 -6.84 -13.94 -13.98
N TYR A 255 -7.49 -13.52 -12.89
CA TYR A 255 -7.59 -12.11 -12.51
C TYR A 255 -6.21 -11.54 -12.19
N PHE A 256 -5.45 -12.18 -11.31
CA PHE A 256 -4.15 -11.65 -10.88
C PHE A 256 -3.12 -11.60 -12.01
N SER A 257 -3.11 -12.61 -12.90
CA SER A 257 -2.25 -12.61 -14.07
C SER A 257 -2.62 -11.51 -15.06
N TRP A 258 -3.90 -11.33 -15.36
CA TRP A 258 -4.35 -10.19 -16.16
C TRP A 258 -3.98 -8.85 -15.51
N TYR A 259 -4.30 -8.66 -14.24
CA TYR A 259 -4.09 -7.40 -13.52
C TYR A 259 -2.60 -7.03 -13.50
N ILE A 260 -1.71 -7.98 -13.22
CA ILE A 260 -0.27 -7.71 -13.19
C ILE A 260 0.30 -7.56 -14.60
N GLU A 261 0.08 -8.51 -15.50
CA GLU A 261 0.78 -8.58 -16.80
C GLU A 261 0.20 -7.65 -17.87
N LYS A 262 -1.12 -7.39 -17.82
CA LYS A 262 -1.81 -6.57 -18.84
C LYS A 262 -2.01 -5.15 -18.38
N LEU A 263 -2.30 -4.96 -17.09
CA LEU A 263 -2.57 -3.64 -16.56
C LEU A 263 -1.33 -3.02 -15.89
N VAL A 264 -0.78 -3.63 -14.84
CA VAL A 264 0.25 -2.97 -14.02
C VAL A 264 1.60 -2.84 -14.75
N GLU A 265 2.19 -3.95 -15.19
CA GLU A 265 3.55 -3.94 -15.75
C GLU A 265 3.70 -3.04 -16.99
N PRO A 266 2.77 -3.04 -17.96
CA PRO A 266 2.89 -2.20 -19.14
C PRO A 266 2.72 -0.70 -18.84
N ASN A 267 1.89 -0.36 -17.86
CA ASN A 267 1.51 1.04 -17.59
C ASN A 267 2.37 1.70 -16.50
N MET A 268 2.98 0.92 -15.61
CA MET A 268 3.70 1.42 -14.44
C MET A 268 5.14 0.89 -14.37
N PRO A 269 5.90 0.96 -15.47
CA PRO A 269 7.19 0.31 -15.55
C PRO A 269 8.17 0.87 -14.51
N GLY A 270 8.84 -0.04 -13.81
CA GLY A 270 9.91 0.28 -12.87
C GLY A 270 9.47 0.68 -11.47
N LEU A 271 8.17 0.81 -11.20
CA LEU A 271 7.67 1.07 -9.84
C LEU A 271 7.63 -0.24 -9.02
N PRO A 272 8.09 -0.24 -7.76
CA PRO A 272 7.88 -1.35 -6.83
C PRO A 272 6.41 -1.71 -6.68
N ILE A 273 6.08 -3.00 -6.65
CA ILE A 273 4.70 -3.48 -6.61
C ILE A 273 4.39 -4.10 -5.24
N PHE A 274 3.43 -3.51 -4.54
CA PHE A 274 2.85 -4.07 -3.32
C PHE A 274 1.34 -4.24 -3.49
N VAL A 275 0.84 -5.46 -3.35
CA VAL A 275 -0.59 -5.71 -3.19
C VAL A 275 -0.93 -5.49 -1.72
N THR A 276 -1.42 -4.30 -1.40
CA THR A 276 -1.66 -3.84 -0.03
C THR A 276 -3.04 -4.22 0.49
N GLU A 277 -3.94 -4.60 -0.42
CA GLU A 277 -5.28 -5.07 -0.11
C GLU A 277 -5.72 -6.09 -1.16
N THR A 278 -6.23 -7.23 -0.71
CA THR A 278 -6.89 -8.23 -1.54
C THR A 278 -7.52 -9.22 -0.57
N GLN A 279 -8.70 -9.73 -0.87
CA GLN A 279 -9.49 -10.43 0.12
C GLN A 279 -10.49 -11.37 -0.52
N TRP A 280 -10.98 -12.26 0.32
CA TRP A 280 -12.11 -13.12 0.04
C TRP A 280 -12.82 -13.39 1.36
N SER A 281 -14.15 -13.30 1.41
CA SER A 281 -14.88 -13.52 2.67
C SER A 281 -15.04 -15.00 2.98
N SER A 282 -14.88 -15.35 4.26
CA SER A 282 -15.16 -16.68 4.82
C SER A 282 -16.59 -16.85 5.31
N GLN A 283 -17.40 -15.80 5.27
CA GLN A 283 -18.77 -15.80 5.75
C GLN A 283 -19.71 -15.03 4.82
N GLN A 284 -20.93 -15.54 4.70
CA GLN A 284 -21.97 -14.95 3.89
C GLN A 284 -22.55 -13.69 4.56
N GLY A 285 -22.70 -12.63 3.77
CA GLY A 285 -23.24 -11.36 4.23
C GLY A 285 -22.31 -10.61 5.20
N GLY A 286 -22.69 -9.39 5.54
CA GLY A 286 -21.87 -8.46 6.33
C GLY A 286 -21.76 -7.10 5.66
N SER A 287 -20.88 -6.24 6.18
CA SER A 287 -20.56 -4.92 5.63
C SER A 287 -19.93 -5.00 4.24
N HIS A 288 -19.31 -6.12 3.89
CA HIS A 288 -18.59 -6.33 2.62
C HIS A 288 -19.30 -7.34 1.71
N ASN A 289 -20.62 -7.24 1.63
CA ASN A 289 -21.41 -8.04 0.70
C ASN A 289 -21.00 -7.70 -0.75
N ARG A 290 -20.65 -8.72 -1.53
CA ARG A 290 -20.24 -8.56 -2.94
C ARG A 290 -21.37 -8.29 -3.93
N GLY A 291 -22.61 -8.11 -3.46
CA GLY A 291 -23.76 -7.60 -4.22
C GLY A 291 -24.50 -8.62 -5.09
N CYS A 292 -23.99 -9.84 -5.23
CA CYS A 292 -24.56 -10.86 -6.14
C CYS A 292 -25.00 -12.17 -5.46
N GLY A 293 -24.87 -12.28 -4.13
CA GLY A 293 -25.23 -13.50 -3.38
C GLY A 293 -24.38 -14.73 -3.74
N GLU A 294 -24.68 -15.86 -3.12
CA GLU A 294 -23.97 -17.14 -3.34
C GLU A 294 -23.96 -17.58 -4.81
N PRO A 295 -22.90 -18.26 -5.30
CA PRO A 295 -21.84 -18.92 -4.51
C PRO A 295 -20.64 -17.99 -4.20
N GLY A 296 -19.96 -18.21 -3.08
CA GLY A 296 -18.58 -17.78 -2.89
C GLY A 296 -18.20 -17.24 -1.52
N GLU A 297 -19.15 -16.86 -0.66
CA GLU A 297 -18.85 -16.25 0.64
C GLU A 297 -18.79 -17.32 1.75
N ASP A 298 -17.81 -18.23 1.64
CA ASP A 298 -17.67 -19.36 2.55
C ASP A 298 -16.19 -19.70 2.86
N LEU A 299 -15.99 -20.51 3.90
CA LEU A 299 -14.66 -20.89 4.36
C LEU A 299 -13.85 -21.70 3.33
N ASP A 300 -14.51 -22.45 2.44
CA ASP A 300 -13.81 -23.26 1.43
C ASP A 300 -13.26 -22.35 0.32
N ASN A 301 -14.03 -21.36 -0.13
CA ASN A 301 -13.58 -20.35 -1.07
C ASN A 301 -12.51 -19.43 -0.44
N PHE A 302 -12.67 -19.03 0.82
CA PHE A 302 -11.63 -18.31 1.58
C PHE A 302 -10.30 -19.07 1.58
N LYS A 303 -10.30 -20.36 1.93
CA LYS A 303 -9.11 -21.20 1.94
C LYS A 303 -8.50 -21.33 0.54
N LYS A 304 -9.33 -21.54 -0.47
CA LYS A 304 -8.89 -21.67 -1.86
C LYS A 304 -8.22 -20.39 -2.36
N PHE A 305 -8.79 -19.23 -2.04
CA PHE A 305 -8.23 -17.94 -2.37
C PHE A 305 -6.84 -17.73 -1.73
N TRP A 306 -6.70 -17.96 -0.44
CA TRP A 306 -5.41 -17.75 0.23
C TRP A 306 -4.38 -18.84 -0.09
N ASN A 307 -4.79 -20.08 -0.33
CA ASN A 307 -3.90 -21.11 -0.87
C ASN A 307 -3.38 -20.71 -2.25
N THR A 308 -4.22 -20.08 -3.08
CA THR A 308 -3.78 -19.55 -4.38
C THR A 308 -2.62 -18.56 -4.22
N TRP A 309 -2.67 -17.64 -3.24
CA TRP A 309 -1.55 -16.75 -2.96
C TRP A 309 -0.29 -17.49 -2.47
N GLN A 310 -0.46 -18.44 -1.54
CA GLN A 310 0.64 -19.21 -0.96
C GLN A 310 1.34 -20.12 -1.98
N ASP A 311 0.56 -20.79 -2.84
CA ASP A 311 1.03 -21.80 -3.79
C ASP A 311 1.67 -21.20 -5.05
N ASN A 312 1.46 -19.90 -5.31
CA ASN A 312 1.98 -19.19 -6.49
C ASN A 312 3.22 -18.34 -6.18
N CYS A 313 4.03 -18.73 -5.21
CA CYS A 313 5.25 -18.01 -4.79
C CYS A 313 6.22 -17.69 -5.95
N ASP A 314 6.44 -18.63 -6.87
CA ASP A 314 7.32 -18.41 -8.04
C ASP A 314 6.78 -17.33 -8.98
N TYR A 315 5.45 -17.26 -9.15
CA TYR A 315 4.80 -16.20 -9.91
C TYR A 315 5.04 -14.84 -9.26
N TRP A 316 4.75 -14.69 -7.95
CA TRP A 316 4.97 -13.43 -7.24
C TRP A 316 6.44 -12.98 -7.26
N LYS A 317 7.37 -13.94 -7.21
CA LYS A 317 8.80 -13.69 -7.35
C LYS A 317 9.21 -13.23 -8.74
N GLN A 318 8.70 -13.88 -9.78
CA GLN A 318 8.95 -13.51 -11.18
C GLN A 318 8.50 -12.07 -11.44
N HIS A 319 7.32 -11.70 -10.96
CA HIS A 319 6.71 -10.39 -11.14
C HIS A 319 7.09 -9.37 -10.04
N LYS A 320 7.92 -9.78 -9.07
CA LYS A 320 8.42 -8.94 -7.97
C LYS A 320 7.29 -8.26 -7.17
N VAL A 321 6.24 -9.03 -6.88
CA VAL A 321 5.06 -8.56 -6.14
C VAL A 321 5.22 -8.92 -4.67
N GLY A 322 5.30 -7.92 -3.81
CA GLY A 322 5.08 -8.08 -2.36
C GLY A 322 3.58 -8.02 -2.07
N TRP A 323 3.07 -8.84 -1.16
CA TRP A 323 1.63 -8.86 -0.89
C TRP A 323 1.30 -8.90 0.61
N PHE A 324 0.15 -8.33 0.93
CA PHE A 324 -0.42 -8.24 2.26
C PHE A 324 -1.76 -8.96 2.29
N ALA A 325 -1.98 -9.80 3.30
CA ALA A 325 -3.28 -10.41 3.49
C ALA A 325 -4.24 -9.38 4.12
N HIS A 326 -5.35 -9.10 3.44
CA HIS A 326 -6.43 -8.30 3.99
C HIS A 326 -7.54 -9.24 4.50
N THR A 327 -7.71 -9.43 5.81
CA THR A 327 -7.04 -8.72 6.93
C THR A 327 -6.49 -9.68 7.99
N PHE A 328 -5.83 -9.15 9.03
CA PHE A 328 -5.23 -9.97 10.09
C PHE A 328 -6.26 -10.79 10.89
N SER A 329 -7.38 -10.18 11.27
CA SER A 329 -8.36 -10.78 12.19
C SER A 329 -9.80 -10.34 11.90
N ASP A 330 -10.76 -11.24 12.08
CA ASP A 330 -12.20 -10.93 12.02
C ASP A 330 -12.67 -9.99 13.13
N GLU A 331 -11.90 -9.86 14.21
CA GLU A 331 -12.17 -8.82 15.22
C GLU A 331 -12.05 -7.41 14.63
N MET A 332 -11.25 -7.26 13.59
CA MET A 332 -11.05 -5.98 12.89
C MET A 332 -12.03 -5.86 11.74
N GLU A 333 -12.16 -6.91 10.92
CA GLU A 333 -13.04 -6.90 9.75
C GLU A 333 -13.64 -8.29 9.51
N GLY A 334 -14.89 -8.45 9.95
CA GLY A 334 -15.55 -9.74 10.02
C GLY A 334 -15.69 -10.42 8.66
N GLY A 335 -15.10 -11.60 8.53
CA GLY A 335 -15.16 -12.44 7.33
C GLY A 335 -13.86 -12.46 6.55
N PHE A 336 -13.07 -11.39 6.60
CA PHE A 336 -11.81 -11.26 5.85
C PHE A 336 -10.56 -11.63 6.65
N GLY A 337 -10.66 -11.76 7.97
CA GLY A 337 -9.51 -12.10 8.82
C GLY A 337 -8.88 -13.45 8.47
N ILE A 338 -7.54 -13.54 8.48
CA ILE A 338 -6.86 -14.85 8.54
C ILE A 338 -7.14 -15.56 9.88
N LEU A 339 -7.32 -14.78 10.95
CA LEU A 339 -7.82 -15.23 12.24
C LEU A 339 -9.34 -15.02 12.33
N ASP A 340 -10.04 -15.96 12.98
CA ASP A 340 -11.44 -15.79 13.38
C ASP A 340 -11.59 -14.78 14.53
N GLY A 341 -12.83 -14.45 14.89
CA GLY A 341 -13.13 -13.50 15.97
C GLY A 341 -12.76 -13.98 17.38
N SER A 342 -12.22 -15.20 17.53
CA SER A 342 -11.63 -15.72 18.75
C SER A 342 -10.10 -15.78 18.68
N GLY A 343 -9.50 -15.28 17.59
CA GLY A 343 -8.07 -15.26 17.34
C GLY A 343 -7.49 -16.60 16.87
N ASN A 344 -8.30 -17.57 16.46
CA ASN A 344 -7.80 -18.84 15.92
C ASN A 344 -7.58 -18.74 14.40
N PRO A 345 -6.52 -19.35 13.83
CA PRO A 345 -6.36 -19.42 12.38
C PRO A 345 -7.51 -20.17 11.71
N LYS A 346 -8.08 -19.58 10.65
CA LYS A 346 -9.14 -20.23 9.84
C LYS A 346 -8.61 -21.30 8.88
N MET A 347 -7.30 -21.26 8.62
CA MET A 347 -6.60 -22.12 7.70
C MET A 347 -5.14 -22.29 8.14
N ASP A 348 -4.46 -23.26 7.54
CA ASP A 348 -3.00 -23.33 7.63
C ASP A 348 -2.42 -22.19 6.77
N PHE A 349 -2.02 -21.11 7.43
CA PHE A 349 -1.49 -19.91 6.80
C PHE A 349 0.00 -19.83 7.12
N ALA A 350 0.81 -20.31 6.18
CA ALA A 350 2.26 -20.38 6.27
C ALA A 350 2.87 -20.02 4.90
N PRO A 351 2.64 -18.79 4.40
CA PRO A 351 3.15 -18.40 3.10
C PRO A 351 4.68 -18.54 3.03
N PRO A 352 5.21 -19.13 1.94
CA PRO A 352 6.64 -19.30 1.80
C PRO A 352 7.35 -17.94 1.70
N ARG A 353 8.57 -17.88 2.24
CA ARG A 353 9.50 -16.78 1.93
C ARG A 353 10.07 -17.00 0.54
N CYS A 354 9.40 -16.42 -0.45
CA CYS A 354 9.95 -16.18 -1.78
C CYS A 354 11.10 -15.16 -1.66
#